data_AF-A0A3G8R0G6-F1
#
_entry.id   AF-A0A3G8R0G6-F1
#
_cell.length_a   1.000
_cell.length_b   1.000
_cell.length_c   1.000
_cell.angle_alpha   90.00
_cell.angle_beta   90.00
_cell.angle_gamma   90.00
#
_symmetry.space_group_name_H-M   'P 1'
#
loop_
_entity.id
_entity.type
_entity.pdbx_description
1 polymer ?
#
loop_
_entity_poly.entity_id
_entity_poly.type
_entity_poly.pdbx_seq_one_letter_code
_entity_poly.pdbx_strand_id
1 'polypeptide(L)'
;MEQVLFLKNVCNEMPPRDGTGYLDSFHMFGEPQLLQYKDWILLDANAQSNLGIWALIKRVKDDNHLVAYGEWEFHSNIVYCGNVIIPEDELNPFMHVRE
;
A
#
# COMPACT_ATOMS: atom_id res chain seq x y z
N MET A 1 17.62 19.24 -12.80
CA MET A 1 18.20 18.57 -11.62
C MET A 1 17.09 17.68 -11.10
N GLU A 2 17.25 16.36 -11.16
CA GLU A 2 16.21 15.44 -10.68
C GLU A 2 16.26 15.39 -9.15
N GLN A 3 15.10 15.56 -8.50
CA GLN A 3 14.97 15.36 -7.07
C GLN A 3 14.61 13.90 -6.81
N VAL A 4 15.46 13.20 -6.06
CA VAL A 4 15.25 11.80 -5.67
C VAL A 4 14.88 11.75 -4.20
N LEU A 5 13.74 11.12 -3.91
CA LEU A 5 13.25 10.93 -2.55
C LEU A 5 13.32 9.44 -2.18
N PHE A 6 14.00 9.12 -1.08
CA PHE A 6 13.96 7.76 -0.54
C PHE A 6 12.58 7.47 0.04
N LEU A 7 12.03 6.31 -0.30
CA LEU A 7 10.69 5.86 0.14
C LEU A 7 10.49 5.96 1.65
N LYS A 8 11.51 5.62 2.45
CA LYS A 8 11.49 5.71 3.91
C LYS A 8 11.25 7.14 4.46
N ASN A 9 11.56 8.16 3.66
CA ASN A 9 11.45 9.57 3.99
C ASN A 9 10.15 10.21 3.46
N VAL A 10 9.32 9.49 2.72
CA VAL A 10 8.10 10.04 2.09
C VAL A 10 7.19 10.73 3.08
N CYS A 11 6.93 10.11 4.24
CA CYS A 11 6.09 10.71 5.29
C CYS A 11 6.69 11.98 5.93
N ASN A 12 7.99 12.24 5.77
CA ASN A 12 8.65 13.44 6.31
C ASN A 12 8.70 14.58 5.28
N GLU A 13 8.80 14.23 4.00
CA GLU A 13 9.07 15.19 2.92
C GLU A 13 7.81 15.55 2.12
N MET A 14 6.76 14.72 2.17
CA MET A 14 5.48 14.98 1.51
C MET A 14 4.39 15.24 2.55
N PRO A 15 3.56 16.28 2.39
CA PRO A 15 2.45 16.52 3.30
C PRO A 15 1.44 15.36 3.23
N PRO A 16 0.91 14.90 4.38
CA PRO A 16 -0.12 13.88 4.40
C PRO A 16 -1.40 14.40 3.74
N ARG A 17 -2.13 13.49 3.09
CA ARG A 17 -3.44 13.75 2.48
C ARG A 17 -4.38 12.63 2.86
N ASP A 18 -5.62 12.96 3.19
CA ASP A 18 -6.65 11.96 3.42
C ASP A 18 -6.98 11.26 2.11
N GLY A 19 -7.14 9.94 2.16
CA GLY A 19 -7.53 9.13 1.02
C GLY A 19 -8.46 8.01 1.44
N THR A 20 -9.35 7.59 0.55
CA THR A 20 -10.31 6.52 0.81
C THR A 20 -10.50 5.65 -0.43
N GLY A 21 -10.78 4.37 -0.24
CA GLY A 21 -11.07 3.40 -1.30
C GLY A 21 -9.83 2.88 -2.02
N TYR A 22 -8.62 3.17 -1.51
CA TYR A 22 -7.38 2.71 -2.14
C TYR A 22 -7.18 1.20 -1.99
N LEU A 23 -7.78 0.58 -0.97
CA LEU A 23 -7.64 -0.86 -0.73
C LEU A 23 -8.80 -1.70 -1.29
N ASP A 24 -9.83 -1.07 -1.87
CA ASP A 24 -11.04 -1.77 -2.36
C ASP A 24 -10.72 -2.82 -3.42
N SER A 25 -9.76 -2.54 -4.31
CA SER A 25 -9.39 -3.42 -5.42
C SER A 25 -8.69 -4.71 -4.97
N PHE A 26 -8.17 -4.80 -3.74
CA PHE A 26 -7.44 -5.99 -3.27
C PHE A 26 -8.32 -7.24 -3.22
N HIS A 27 -9.60 -7.09 -2.90
CA HIS A 27 -10.55 -8.20 -2.87
C HIS A 27 -10.83 -8.81 -4.25
N MET A 28 -10.47 -8.12 -5.35
CA MET A 28 -10.71 -8.60 -6.71
C MET A 28 -9.68 -9.63 -7.18
N PHE A 29 -8.50 -9.68 -6.55
CA PHE A 29 -7.38 -10.51 -7.00
C PHE A 29 -7.21 -11.81 -6.21
N GLY A 30 -8.18 -12.20 -5.37
CA GLY A 30 -8.13 -13.40 -4.53
C GLY A 30 -8.00 -13.05 -3.05
N GLU A 31 -7.35 -13.93 -2.27
CA GLU A 31 -7.00 -13.65 -0.88
C GLU A 31 -5.68 -12.86 -0.82
N PRO A 32 -5.70 -11.58 -0.40
CA PRO A 32 -4.49 -10.79 -0.27
C PRO A 32 -3.58 -11.34 0.83
N GLN A 33 -2.27 -11.29 0.60
CA GLN A 33 -1.27 -11.56 1.62
C GLN A 33 -0.87 -10.27 2.31
N LEU A 34 -0.82 -10.32 3.64
CA LEU A 34 -0.31 -9.24 4.48
C LEU A 34 1.01 -9.67 5.12
N LEU A 35 2.05 -8.86 4.92
CA LEU A 35 3.37 -9.03 5.51
C LEU A 35 3.69 -7.80 6.35
N GLN A 36 3.99 -8.00 7.63
CA GLN A 36 4.34 -6.93 8.54
C GLN A 36 5.81 -7.00 8.96
N TYR A 37 6.49 -5.85 8.92
CA TYR A 37 7.85 -5.70 9.43
C TYR A 37 8.01 -4.35 10.12
N LYS A 38 8.12 -4.37 11.46
CA LYS A 38 8.18 -3.15 12.29
C LYS A 38 6.97 -2.24 12.02
N ASP A 39 7.24 -1.00 11.60
CA ASP A 39 6.28 0.03 11.23
C ASP A 39 5.77 -0.11 9.78
N TRP A 40 6.12 -1.18 9.07
CA TRP A 40 5.76 -1.38 7.67
C TRP A 40 4.80 -2.53 7.48
N ILE A 41 3.85 -2.34 6.59
CA ILE A 41 2.90 -3.34 6.12
C ILE A 41 3.00 -3.37 4.59
N LEU A 42 3.21 -4.57 4.04
CA LEU A 42 3.05 -4.86 2.63
C LEU A 42 1.77 -5.67 2.48
N LEU A 43 0.82 -5.14 1.70
CA LEU A 43 -0.35 -5.86 1.24
C LEU A 43 -0.12 -6.22 -0.23
N ASP A 44 -0.21 -7.50 -0.56
CA ASP A 44 -0.01 -8.01 -1.93
C ASP A 44 -1.21 -8.86 -2.34
N ALA A 45 -1.76 -8.63 -3.52
CA ALA A 45 -2.80 -9.48 -4.08
C ALA A 45 -2.55 -9.68 -5.57
N ASN A 46 -2.68 -10.92 -6.04
CA ASN A 46 -2.41 -11.26 -7.43
C ASN A 46 -3.30 -12.39 -7.93
N ALA A 47 -3.67 -12.30 -9.21
CA ALA A 47 -4.44 -13.30 -9.91
C ALA A 47 -3.53 -14.10 -10.87
N GLN A 48 -3.34 -15.39 -10.58
CA GLN A 48 -2.62 -16.34 -11.43
C GLN A 48 -1.22 -15.85 -11.87
N SER A 49 -0.57 -15.05 -11.02
CA SER A 49 0.77 -14.48 -11.23
C SER A 49 0.96 -13.57 -12.46
N ASN A 50 -0.10 -13.23 -13.19
CA ASN A 50 -0.02 -12.42 -14.42
C ASN A 50 -0.53 -10.99 -14.26
N LEU A 51 -1.19 -10.72 -13.14
CA LEU A 51 -1.88 -9.48 -12.84
C LEU A 51 -1.96 -9.35 -11.33
N GLY A 52 -1.70 -8.16 -10.79
CA GLY A 52 -1.87 -7.92 -9.37
C GLY A 52 -1.62 -6.50 -8.97
N ILE A 53 -1.81 -6.27 -7.68
CA ILE A 53 -1.61 -4.99 -7.02
C ILE A 53 -0.90 -5.21 -5.69
N TRP A 54 -0.11 -4.22 -5.27
CA TRP A 54 0.51 -4.19 -3.96
C TRP A 54 0.47 -2.80 -3.36
N ALA A 55 0.34 -2.72 -2.04
CA ALA A 55 0.33 -1.49 -1.27
C ALA A 55 1.40 -1.58 -0.20
N LEU A 56 2.29 -0.59 -0.18
CA LEU A 56 3.25 -0.41 0.90
C LEU A 56 2.77 0.71 1.82
N ILE A 57 2.49 0.32 3.06
CA ILE A 57 1.93 1.15 4.10
C ILE A 57 2.96 1.30 5.22
N LYS A 58 3.13 2.54 5.69
CA LYS A 58 3.96 2.86 6.85
C LYS A 58 3.08 3.38 7.97
N ARG A 59 3.19 2.79 9.15
CA ARG A 59 2.51 3.26 10.35
C ARG A 59 3.32 4.38 11.00
N VAL A 60 2.72 5.56 11.15
CA VAL A 60 3.34 6.73 11.75
C VAL A 60 2.43 7.25 12.84
N LYS A 61 2.87 7.12 14.10
CA LYS A 61 2.01 7.34 15.28
C LYS A 61 0.76 6.45 15.20
N ASP A 62 -0.42 7.06 15.09
CA ASP A 62 -1.72 6.40 15.06
C ASP A 62 -2.28 6.26 13.64
N ASP A 63 -1.58 6.80 12.63
CA ASP A 63 -2.03 6.83 11.24
C ASP A 63 -1.34 5.77 10.39
N ASN A 64 -2.08 5.23 9.42
CA ASN A 64 -1.57 4.33 8.38
C ASN A 64 -1.35 5.11 7.09
N HIS A 65 -0.09 5.23 6.66
CA HIS A 65 0.27 6.00 5.47
C HIS A 65 0.56 5.07 4.30
N LEU A 66 -0.29 5.06 3.28
CA LEU A 66 0.01 4.48 1.98
C LEU A 66 1.12 5.31 1.31
N VAL A 67 2.31 4.72 1.24
CA VAL A 67 3.50 5.39 0.68
C VAL A 67 3.77 5.02 -0.77
N ALA A 68 3.41 3.80 -1.15
CA ALA A 68 3.49 3.35 -2.53
C ALA A 68 2.37 2.36 -2.84
N TYR A 69 1.89 2.43 -4.07
CA TYR A 69 0.86 1.55 -4.60
C TYR A 69 1.30 1.11 -5.99
N GLY A 70 1.45 -0.20 -6.18
CA GLY A 70 1.88 -0.78 -7.44
C GLY A 70 0.76 -1.56 -8.09
N GLU A 71 0.67 -1.45 -9.40
CA GLU A 71 -0.20 -2.26 -10.26
C GLU A 71 0.65 -2.86 -11.36
N TRP A 72 0.43 -4.14 -11.65
CA TRP A 72 1.02 -4.77 -12.81
C TRP A 72 0.01 -5.64 -13.55
N GLU A 73 0.14 -5.62 -14.87
CA GLU A 73 -0.60 -6.44 -15.80
C GLU A 73 0.34 -6.85 -16.95
N PHE A 74 -0.15 -7.60 -17.92
CA PHE A 74 0.64 -8.11 -19.05
C PHE A 74 1.45 -7.05 -19.82
N HIS A 75 1.02 -5.79 -19.82
CA HIS A 75 1.61 -4.72 -20.62
C HIS A 75 2.05 -3.49 -19.81
N SER A 76 1.82 -3.48 -18.49
CA SER A 76 2.16 -2.33 -17.67
C SER A 76 2.63 -2.75 -16.28
N ASN A 77 3.54 -1.97 -15.73
CA ASN A 77 3.98 -2.07 -14.35
C ASN A 77 4.18 -0.64 -13.86
N ILE A 78 3.23 -0.16 -13.05
CA ILE A 78 3.14 1.23 -12.63
C ILE A 78 3.22 1.26 -11.12
N VAL A 79 3.98 2.22 -10.61
CA VAL A 79 4.07 2.49 -9.18
C VAL A 79 3.72 3.96 -8.94
N TYR A 80 2.73 4.17 -8.09
CA TYR A 80 2.35 5.46 -7.57
C TYR A 80 3.01 5.64 -6.20
N CYS A 81 3.51 6.84 -5.92
CA CYS A 81 4.09 7.21 -4.63
C CYS A 81 3.30 8.39 -4.04
N GLY A 82 3.06 8.36 -2.74
CA GLY A 82 2.29 9.40 -2.06
C GLY A 82 2.48 9.37 -0.56
N ASN A 83 1.85 10.30 0.14
CA ASN A 83 1.72 10.24 1.58
C ASN A 83 0.23 10.30 1.90
N VAL A 84 -0.46 9.19 1.70
CA VAL A 84 -1.92 9.12 1.81
C VAL A 84 -2.29 8.43 3.10
N ILE A 85 -3.04 9.10 3.98
CA ILE A 85 -3.58 8.48 5.19
C ILE A 85 -4.77 7.64 4.77
N ILE A 86 -4.69 6.33 5.02
CA ILE A 86 -5.76 5.39 4.78
C ILE A 86 -6.53 5.13 6.09
N PRO A 87 -7.88 5.15 6.06
CA PRO A 87 -8.71 4.83 7.21
C PRO A 87 -8.40 3.45 7.78
N GLU A 88 -8.43 3.33 9.10
CA GLU A 88 -8.14 2.07 9.79
C GLU A 88 -9.13 0.97 9.40
N ASP A 89 -10.40 1.32 9.16
CA ASP A 89 -11.45 0.41 8.71
C ASP A 89 -11.22 -0.14 7.29
N GLU A 90 -10.46 0.54 6.43
CA GLU A 90 -10.03 -0.02 5.14
C GLU A 90 -8.94 -1.07 5.31
N LEU A 91 -8.05 -0.91 6.30
CA LEU A 91 -6.94 -1.83 6.53
C LEU A 91 -7.34 -3.04 7.38
N ASN A 92 -8.25 -2.85 8.35
CA ASN A 92 -8.71 -3.86 9.29
C ASN A 92 -9.14 -5.21 8.66
N PRO A 93 -9.86 -5.24 7.53
CA PRO A 93 -10.24 -6.48 6.85
C PRO A 93 -9.05 -7.38 6.51
N PHE A 94 -7.87 -6.80 6.26
CA PHE A 94 -6.65 -7.52 5.90
C PHE A 94 -5.79 -7.89 7.11
N MET A 95 -5.97 -7.20 8.25
CA MET A 95 -5.21 -7.43 9.48
C MET A 95 -5.61 -8.72 10.21
N HIS A 96 -6.69 -9.36 9.78
CA HIS A 96 -7.14 -10.64 10.30
C HIS A 96 -6.46 -11.81 9.57
N VAL A 97 -5.18 -12.06 9.85
CA VAL A 97 -4.49 -13.29 9.44
C VAL A 97 -4.43 -14.25 10.63
N ARG A 98 -4.97 -15.46 10.39
CA ARG A 98 -5.07 -16.61 11.32
C ARG A 98 -3.72 -16.97 11.95
N GLU A 99 -3.78 -17.39 13.23
CA GLU A 99 -2.72 -18.10 13.96
C GLU A 99 -2.22 -19.34 13.20
#